data_AF-A0A800J6I1-F1
#
_entry.id   AF-A0A800J6I1-F1
#
_cell.length_a   1.000
_cell.length_b   1.000
_cell.length_c   1.000
_cell.angle_alpha   90.00
_cell.angle_beta   90.00
_cell.angle_gamma   90.00
#
_symmetry.space_group_name_H-M   'P 1'
#
loop_
_entity.id
_entity.type
_entity.pdbx_description
1 polymer ?
#
loop_
_entity_poly.entity_id
_entity_poly.type
_entity_poly.pdbx_seq_one_letter_code
_entity_poly.pdbx_strand_id
1 'polypeptide(L)'
;MLLLEAAPDADTMLQFVDESVRAIRDSGGEPRYIVAGPEAYERLREAVATRYGRENQHVEQVQWLTVVVDPAREDRICVVPPPREAVEARLDTL
;
A
#
# COMPACT_ATOMS: atom_id res chain seq x y z
N MET A 1 0.13 -11.89 -12.17
CA MET A 1 0.31 -10.98 -11.02
C MET A 1 -0.90 -11.15 -10.13
N LEU A 2 -0.70 -11.69 -8.93
CA LEU A 2 -1.76 -11.79 -7.93
C LEU A 2 -1.76 -10.47 -7.15
N LEU A 3 -2.84 -9.69 -7.29
CA LEU A 3 -3.07 -8.55 -6.43
C LEU A 3 -3.72 -9.08 -5.15
N LEU A 4 -3.01 -8.99 -4.03
CA LEU A 4 -3.60 -9.28 -2.72
C LEU A 4 -4.43 -8.07 -2.32
N GLU A 5 -5.74 -8.26 -2.24
CA GLU A 5 -6.72 -7.27 -1.82
C GLU A 5 -7.49 -7.83 -0.63
N ALA A 6 -7.61 -7.05 0.44
CA ALA A 6 -8.26 -7.49 1.67
C ALA A 6 -8.86 -6.29 2.43
N ALA A 7 -9.62 -6.59 3.48
CA ALA A 7 -10.12 -5.64 4.47
C ALA A 7 -9.60 -6.01 5.88
N PRO A 8 -8.29 -5.89 6.14
CA PRO A 8 -7.71 -6.20 7.44
C PRO A 8 -8.15 -5.19 8.50
N ASP A 9 -8.20 -5.63 9.75
CA ASP A 9 -8.35 -4.72 10.90
C ASP A 9 -7.07 -3.92 11.15
N ALA A 10 -7.12 -2.93 12.06
CA ALA A 10 -5.98 -2.08 12.36
C ALA A 10 -4.77 -2.86 12.89
N ASP A 11 -5.01 -3.93 13.66
CA ASP A 11 -3.94 -4.73 14.28
C ASP A 11 -3.15 -5.55 13.25
N THR A 12 -3.82 -6.05 12.21
CA THR A 12 -3.22 -6.86 11.14
C THR A 12 -2.86 -6.07 9.88
N MET A 13 -3.26 -4.79 9.82
CA MET A 13 -3.08 -3.92 8.65
C MET A 13 -1.63 -3.85 8.14
N LEU A 14 -0.67 -3.60 9.04
CA LEU A 14 0.74 -3.46 8.62
C LEU A 14 1.36 -4.81 8.26
N GLN A 15 0.93 -5.90 8.90
CA GLN A 15 1.34 -7.25 8.52
C GLN A 15 0.87 -7.57 7.09
N PHE A 16 -0.38 -7.25 6.76
CA PHE A 16 -0.90 -7.42 5.41
C PHE A 16 -0.10 -6.63 4.36
N VAL A 17 0.30 -5.40 4.68
CA VAL A 17 1.16 -4.59 3.80
C VAL A 17 2.52 -5.26 3.58
N ASP A 18 3.16 -5.75 4.64
CA ASP A 18 4.46 -6.44 4.57
C ASP A 18 4.37 -7.74 3.75
N GLU A 19 3.31 -8.52 3.94
CA GLU A 19 3.04 -9.73 3.17
C GLU A 19 2.81 -9.43 1.69
N SER A 20 2.06 -8.37 1.39
CA SER A 20 1.81 -7.92 0.02
C SER A 20 3.10 -7.44 -0.68
N VAL A 21 3.94 -6.70 0.03
CA VAL A 21 5.28 -6.29 -0.45
C VAL A 21 6.13 -7.50 -0.79
N ARG A 22 6.15 -8.50 0.11
CA ARG A 22 6.91 -9.73 -0.10
C ARG A 22 6.38 -10.50 -1.32
N ALA A 23 5.06 -10.67 -1.43
CA ALA A 23 4.44 -11.37 -2.56
C ALA A 23 4.78 -10.71 -3.92
N ILE A 24 4.76 -9.37 -3.98
CA ILE A 24 5.11 -8.62 -5.19
C ILE A 24 6.59 -8.85 -5.54
N ARG A 25 7.49 -8.71 -4.57
CA ARG A 25 8.94 -8.92 -4.76
C ARG A 25 9.27 -10.35 -5.19
N ASP A 26 8.67 -11.34 -4.56
CA ASP A 26 8.85 -12.77 -4.89
C ASP A 26 8.37 -13.09 -6.31
N SER A 27 7.44 -12.28 -6.85
CA SER A 27 7.00 -12.36 -8.25
C SER A 27 7.85 -11.54 -9.24
N GLY A 28 8.92 -10.89 -8.78
CA GLY A 28 9.80 -10.05 -9.60
C GLY A 28 9.30 -8.62 -9.82
N GLY A 29 8.24 -8.20 -9.12
CA GLY A 29 7.70 -6.84 -9.19
C GLY A 29 8.34 -5.89 -8.16
N GLU A 30 8.23 -4.58 -8.42
CA GLU A 30 8.61 -3.54 -7.48
C GLU A 30 7.36 -2.93 -6.83
N PRO A 31 7.11 -3.13 -5.51
CA PRO A 31 5.95 -2.55 -4.84
C PRO A 31 6.16 -1.04 -4.67
N ARG A 32 5.15 -0.24 -5.02
CA ARG A 32 5.27 1.22 -5.05
C ARG A 32 4.14 1.97 -4.37
N TYR A 33 2.91 1.49 -4.49
CA TYR A 33 1.74 2.19 -3.95
C TYR A 33 0.94 1.27 -3.02
N ILE A 34 0.43 1.84 -1.94
CA ILE A 34 -0.67 1.30 -1.16
C ILE A 34 -1.93 1.99 -1.68
N VAL A 35 -2.88 1.22 -2.19
CA VAL A 35 -4.18 1.75 -2.60
C VAL A 35 -5.21 1.30 -1.58
N ALA A 36 -5.83 2.27 -0.89
CA ALA A 36 -6.77 2.02 0.19
C ALA A 36 -8.10 2.72 -0.10
N GLY A 37 -9.21 2.06 0.18
CA GLY A 37 -10.51 2.70 0.29
C GLY A 37 -10.58 3.61 1.53
N PRO A 38 -11.57 4.52 1.62
CA PRO A 38 -11.65 5.49 2.70
C PRO A 38 -11.63 4.87 4.11
N GLU A 39 -12.35 3.77 4.32
CA GLU A 39 -12.40 3.12 5.64
C GLU A 39 -11.12 2.33 5.94
N ALA A 40 -10.52 1.73 4.91
CA ALA A 40 -9.21 1.08 5.06
C ALA A 40 -8.12 2.09 5.37
N TYR A 41 -8.20 3.30 4.82
CA TYR A 41 -7.26 4.39 5.08
C TYR A 41 -7.29 4.81 6.55
N GLU A 42 -8.47 4.94 7.16
CA GLU A 42 -8.58 5.26 8.58
C GLU A 42 -7.97 4.16 9.46
N ARG A 43 -8.24 2.88 9.16
CA ARG A 43 -7.58 1.75 9.84
C ARG A 43 -6.05 1.75 9.64
N LEU A 44 -5.57 2.12 8.45
CA LEU A 44 -4.15 2.27 8.17
C LEU A 44 -3.51 3.37 9.01
N ARG A 45 -4.19 4.51 9.16
CA ARG A 45 -3.72 5.59 10.02
C ARG A 45 -3.63 5.17 11.47
N GLU A 46 -4.64 4.47 11.99
CA GLU A 46 -4.65 3.92 13.35
C GLU A 46 -3.49 2.93 13.58
N ALA A 47 -3.28 2.01 12.63
CA ALA A 47 -2.19 1.04 12.68
C ALA A 47 -0.82 1.71 12.69
N VAL A 48 -0.61 2.72 11.85
CA VAL A 48 0.63 3.51 11.78
C VAL A 48 0.83 4.31 13.07
N ALA A 49 -0.19 4.99 13.58
CA ALA A 49 -0.14 5.74 14.81
C ALA A 49 0.27 4.85 15.99
N THR A 50 -0.36 3.67 16.10
CA THR A 50 -0.07 2.66 17.13
C THR A 50 1.36 2.14 17.02
N ARG A 51 1.82 1.80 15.79
CA ARG A 51 3.15 1.21 15.57
C ARG A 51 4.31 2.16 15.84
N TYR A 52 4.13 3.45 15.56
CA TYR A 52 5.20 4.45 15.61
C TYR A 52 5.03 5.49 16.73
N GLY A 53 3.97 5.38 17.55
CA GLY A 53 3.71 6.29 18.67
C GLY A 53 3.51 7.75 18.25
N ARG A 54 2.99 7.99 17.04
CA ARG A 54 2.72 9.33 16.51
C ARG A 54 1.24 9.67 16.65
N GLU A 55 0.94 10.96 16.84
CA GLU A 55 -0.44 11.44 16.67
C GLU A 55 -0.97 11.04 15.29
N ASN A 56 -2.27 10.77 15.21
CA ASN A 56 -2.99 10.29 14.03
C ASN A 56 -3.03 11.36 12.91
N GLN A 57 -1.87 11.63 12.32
CA GLN A 57 -1.68 12.55 11.21
C GLN A 57 -2.00 11.87 9.87
N HIS A 58 -2.24 12.67 8.84
CA HIS A 58 -2.41 12.14 7.48
C HIS A 58 -1.17 11.31 7.09
N VAL A 59 -1.43 10.07 6.69
CA VAL A 59 -0.41 9.14 6.23
C VAL A 59 -0.37 9.21 4.72
N GLU A 60 0.63 9.90 4.18
CA GLU A 60 0.89 9.95 2.74
C GLU A 60 1.84 8.83 2.30
N GLN A 61 2.58 8.26 3.26
CA GLN A 61 3.61 7.27 3.01
C GLN A 61 3.73 6.29 4.18
N VAL A 62 3.87 5.01 3.84
CA VAL A 62 4.23 3.94 4.79
C VAL A 62 5.47 3.25 4.24
N GLN A 63 6.55 3.22 5.04
CA GLN A 63 7.87 2.80 4.55
C GLN A 63 8.32 3.65 3.35
N TRP A 64 8.53 3.05 2.17
CA TRP A 64 8.79 3.75 0.90
C TRP A 64 7.58 3.79 -0.04
N LEU A 65 6.43 3.26 0.39
CA LEU A 65 5.21 3.15 -0.43
C LEU A 65 4.35 4.40 -0.28
N THR A 66 3.94 4.97 -1.40
CA THR A 66 2.98 6.09 -1.43
C THR A 66 1.57 5.57 -1.16
N VAL A 67 0.82 6.22 -0.28
CA VAL A 67 -0.57 5.89 0.00
C VAL A 67 -1.48 6.68 -0.93
N VAL A 68 -2.39 5.98 -1.61
CA VAL A 68 -3.40 6.54 -2.50
C VAL A 68 -4.77 6.12 -1.97
N VAL A 69 -5.65 7.10 -1.77
CA VAL A 69 -7.03 6.84 -1.39
C VAL A 69 -7.89 6.71 -2.65
N ASP A 70 -8.55 5.56 -2.80
CA ASP A 70 -9.45 5.24 -3.91
C ASP A 70 -10.88 5.10 -3.39
N PRO A 71 -11.77 6.10 -3.61
CA PRO A 71 -13.13 6.08 -3.09
C PRO A 71 -13.97 4.88 -3.53
N ALA A 72 -13.62 4.23 -4.66
CA ALA A 72 -14.36 3.09 -5.18
C ALA A 72 -14.05 1.77 -4.46
N ARG A 73 -13.04 1.74 -3.56
CA ARG A 73 -12.58 0.53 -2.87
C ARG A 73 -13.17 0.33 -1.48
N GLU A 74 -14.02 1.25 -1.03
CA GLU A 74 -14.74 1.16 0.26
C GLU A 74 -13.81 0.83 1.44
N ASP A 75 -13.83 -0.42 1.91
CA ASP A 75 -13.16 -0.90 3.12
C ASP A 75 -11.87 -1.69 2.84
N ARG A 76 -11.44 -1.71 1.57
CA ARG A 76 -10.36 -2.57 1.08
C ARG A 76 -9.03 -1.87 0.85
N ILE A 77 -7.96 -2.64 0.90
CA ILE A 77 -6.59 -2.19 0.67
C ILE A 77 -5.82 -3.22 -0.16
N CYS A 78 -4.90 -2.73 -0.98
CA CYS A 78 -3.94 -3.55 -1.71
C CYS A 78 -2.61 -2.80 -1.87
N VAL A 79 -1.54 -3.54 -2.18
CA VAL A 79 -0.26 -2.97 -2.61
C VAL A 79 -0.10 -3.25 -4.09
N VAL A 80 0.32 -2.25 -4.86
CA VAL A 80 0.49 -2.36 -6.32
C VAL A 80 1.90 -1.93 -6.76
N PRO A 81 2.42 -2.53 -7.84
CA PRO A 81 3.61 -2.01 -8.53
C PRO A 81 3.30 -0.68 -9.24
N PRO A 82 4.32 0.02 -9.77
CA PRO A 82 4.07 1.18 -10.59
C PRO A 82 3.28 0.82 -11.86
N PRO A 83 2.57 1.79 -12.47
CA PRO A 83 1.94 1.58 -13.77
C PRO A 83 2.98 1.07 -14.77
N ARG A 84 2.63 0.09 -15.60
CA ARG A 84 3.58 -0.49 -16.58
C ARG A 84 4.14 0.58 -17.54
N GLU A 85 3.36 1.58 -17.90
CA GLU A 85 3.80 2.72 -18.72
C GLU A 85 4.95 3.52 -18.05
N ALA A 86 5.01 3.55 -16.72
CA ALA A 86 6.10 4.20 -15.98
C ALA A 86 7.38 3.36 -15.92
N VAL A 87 7.30 2.05 -16.20
CA VAL A 87 8.46 1.14 -16.24
C VAL A 87 9.18 1.24 -17.58
N GLU A 88 8.43 1.35 -18.69
CA GLU A 88 9.00 1.49 -20.03
C GLU A 88 9.73 2.82 -20.22
N ALA A 89 9.18 3.93 -19.70
CA ALA A 89 9.81 5.25 -19.79
C ALA A 89 11.20 5.34 -19.11
N ARG A 90 11.52 4.43 -18.19
CA ARG A 90 12.81 4.40 -17.49
C ARG A 90 13.89 3.63 -18.26
N LEU A 91 13.51 2.83 -19.26
CA LEU A 91 14.42 2.05 -20.10
C LEU A 91 14.95 2.85 -21.30
N ASP A 92 14.28 3.94 -21.69
CA ASP A 92 14.71 4.81 -22.80
C ASP A 92 15.74 5.89 -22.38
N THR A 93 16.27 5.85 -21.16
CA THR A 93 17.28 6.82 -20.65
C THR A 93 18.58 6.17 -20.17
N LEU A 94 19.08 5.16 -20.89
CA LEU A 94 20.43 4.58 -20.73
C LEU A 94 21.08 4.38 -22.10
#